data_AF-A0A1Y1CPA1-F1
#
_entry.id   AF-A0A1Y1CPA1-F1
#
_cell.length_a   1.000
_cell.length_b   1.000
_cell.length_c   1.000
_cell.angle_alpha   90.00
_cell.angle_beta   90.00
_cell.angle_gamma   90.00
#
_symmetry.space_group_name_H-M   'P 1'
#
loop_
_entity.id
_entity.type
_entity.pdbx_description
1 polymer ?
#
loop_
_entity_poly.entity_id
_entity_poly.type
_entity_poly.pdbx_seq_one_letter_code
_entity_poly.pdbx_strand_id
1 'polypeptide(L)' 'MHIEYHEKTIEFVRCIAEGNLVSLHTHQIWPGNDQYVTMDFFRLDEVGKICEHWDSLQQIPEGSANQNTMY' A
#
# COMPACT_ATOMS: atom_id res chain seq x y z
N MET A 1 2.50 12.61 9.28
CA MET A 1 1.47 11.71 8.70
C MET A 1 0.38 11.29 9.69
N HIS A 2 0.49 10.24 10.52
CA HIS A 2 -0.66 9.85 11.40
C HIS A 2 -1.01 10.92 12.47
N ILE A 3 -0.02 11.68 12.92
CA ILE A 3 -0.24 12.81 13.84
C ILE A 3 -0.98 13.98 13.15
N GLU A 4 -0.87 14.10 11.83
CA GLU A 4 -1.56 15.14 11.05
C GLU A 4 -2.92 14.67 10.54
N TYR A 5 -3.11 13.36 10.37
CA TYR A 5 -4.33 12.73 9.88
C TYR A 5 -4.76 11.60 10.81
N HIS A 6 -5.38 11.95 11.93
CA HIS A 6 -5.81 10.99 12.96
C HIS A 6 -6.82 9.95 12.48
N GLU A 7 -7.59 10.28 11.45
CA GLU A 7 -8.60 9.39 10.85
C GLU A 7 -8.01 8.51 9.73
N LYS A 8 -6.74 8.73 9.35
CA LYS A 8 -6.11 7.92 8.32
C LYS A 8 -5.83 6.52 8.85
N THR A 9 -6.39 5.50 8.21
CA THR A 9 -6.08 4.09 8.50
C THR A 9 -5.32 3.46 7.34
N ILE A 10 -4.51 2.45 7.65
CA ILE A 10 -3.80 1.62 6.68
C ILE A 10 -3.99 0.16 7.09
N GLU A 11 -4.58 -0.63 6.21
CA GLU A 11 -4.69 -2.07 6.33
C GLU A 11 -3.66 -2.74 5.41
N PHE A 12 -2.87 -3.66 5.97
CA PHE A 12 -1.99 -4.52 5.19
C PHE A 12 -2.78 -5.73 4.70
N VAL A 13 -3.17 -5.71 3.43
CA VAL A 13 -3.97 -6.79 2.81
C VAL A 13 -3.11 -8.04 2.63
N ARG A 14 -1.88 -7.86 2.12
CA ARG A 14 -0.92 -8.95 1.93
C ARG A 14 0.51 -8.43 1.85
N CYS A 15 1.44 -9.31 2.20
CA CYS A 15 2.87 -9.14 2.06
C CYS A 15 3.43 -10.36 1.34
N ILE A 16 4.25 -10.13 0.32
CA ILE A 16 4.94 -11.19 -0.42
C ILE A 16 6.43 -10.83 -0.42
N ALA A 17 7.28 -11.80 -0.15
CA ALA A 17 8.72 -11.66 -0.20
C ALA A 17 9.33 -12.72 -1.12
N GLU A 18 10.26 -12.29 -1.98
CA GLU A 18 11.02 -13.16 -2.88
C GLU A 18 12.47 -12.66 -2.96
N GLY A 19 13.43 -13.50 -2.57
CA GLY A 19 14.84 -13.09 -2.48
C GLY A 19 15.02 -11.89 -1.55
N ASN A 20 15.59 -10.80 -2.09
CA ASN A 20 15.75 -9.53 -1.37
C ASN A 20 14.68 -8.49 -1.72
N LEU A 21 13.58 -8.89 -2.38
CA LEU A 21 12.45 -8.03 -2.68
C LEU A 21 11.28 -8.33 -1.76
N VAL A 22 10.61 -7.28 -1.30
CA VAL A 22 9.37 -7.35 -0.54
C VAL A 22 8.34 -6.46 -1.21
N SER A 23 7.14 -6.99 -1.45
CA SER A 23 5.99 -6.21 -1.91
C SER A 23 4.89 -6.20 -0.86
N LEU A 24 4.33 -5.02 -0.58
CA LEU A 24 3.17 -4.83 0.26
C LEU A 24 2.01 -4.35 -0.58
N HIS A 25 0.84 -4.92 -0.34
CA HIS A 25 -0.42 -4.42 -0.86
C HIS A 25 -1.22 -3.86 0.32
N THR A 26 -1.51 -2.56 0.27
CA THR A 26 -2.20 -1.87 1.36
C THR A 26 -3.48 -1.20 0.88
N HIS A 27 -4.48 -1.19 1.75
CA HIS A 27 -5.68 -0.37 1.61
C HIS A 27 -5.61 0.78 2.60
N GLN A 28 -5.68 2.00 2.10
CA GLN A 28 -5.62 3.22 2.92
C GLN A 28 -6.96 3.92 2.87
N ILE A 29 -7.46 4.33 4.03
CA ILE A 29 -8.62 5.23 4.16
C ILE A 29 -8.12 6.56 4.67
N TRP A 30 -8.42 7.64 3.96
CA TRP A 30 -8.04 9.01 4.29
C TRP A 30 -9.26 9.80 4.79
N PRO A 31 -9.05 10.96 5.44
CA PRO A 31 -10.15 11.84 5.84
C PRO A 31 -11.05 12.18 4.64
N GLY A 32 -12.36 12.25 4.88
CA GLY A 32 -13.34 12.38 3.80
C GLY A 32 -13.68 11.08 3.08
N ASN A 33 -13.20 9.93 3.58
CA ASN A 33 -13.41 8.59 3.02
C ASN A 33 -12.81 8.40 1.61
N ASP A 34 -11.78 9.16 1.28
CA ASP A 34 -10.96 8.86 0.10
C ASP A 34 -10.17 7.58 0.35
N GLN A 35 -10.32 6.60 -0.52
CA GLN A 35 -9.68 5.30 -0.36
C GLN A 35 -8.66 5.06 -1.46
N TYR A 36 -7.54 4.45 -1.08
CA TYR A 36 -6.46 4.14 -2.00
C TYR A 36 -5.99 2.71 -1.82
N VAL A 37 -5.59 2.11 -2.92
CA VAL A 37 -4.76 0.91 -2.94
C VAL A 37 -3.32 1.33 -3.26
N THR A 38 -2.38 0.83 -2.47
CA THR A 38 -0.95 1.06 -2.70
C THR A 38 -0.23 -0.26 -2.85
N MET A 39 0.64 -0.33 -3.84
CA MET A 39 1.65 -1.37 -3.98
C MET A 39 3.00 -0.76 -3.64
N ASP A 40 3.55 -1.10 -2.48
CA ASP A 40 4.90 -0.71 -2.09
C ASP A 40 5.88 -1.85 -2.38
N PHE A 41 7.00 -1.53 -3.03
CA PHE A 41 8.08 -2.47 -3.31
C PHE A 41 9.35 -1.99 -2.63
N PHE A 42 10.01 -2.91 -1.93
CA PHE A 42 11.27 -2.65 -1.25
C PHE A 42 12.33 -3.62 -1.75
N ARG A 43 13.54 -3.13 -1.99
CA ARG A 43 14.73 -3.98 -2.12
C ARG A 43 15.59 -3.86 -0.87
N LEU A 44 16.00 -5.00 -0.33
CA LEU A 44 16.87 -5.10 0.83
C LEU A 44 18.32 -5.33 0.39
N ASP A 45 19.26 -4.75 1.13
CA ASP A 45 20.69 -5.06 1.02
C ASP A 45 21.04 -6.36 1.75
N GLU A 46 22.32 -6.76 1.70
CA GLU A 46 22.81 -7.99 2.30
C GLU A 46 22.70 -8.04 3.83
N VAL A 47 22.57 -6.89 4.49
CA VAL A 47 22.39 -6.77 5.95
C VAL A 47 20.93 -6.53 6.34
N GLY A 48 20.00 -6.66 5.38
CA GLY A 48 18.56 -6.59 5.60
C GLY A 48 18.01 -5.16 5.74
N LYS A 49 18.73 -4.14 5.29
CA LYS A 49 18.23 -2.75 5.25
C LYS A 49 17.53 -2.48 3.93
N ILE A 50 16.45 -1.71 3.97
CA ILE A 50 15.81 -1.18 2.77
C ILE A 50 16.80 -0.25 2.08
N CYS A 51 17.20 -0.59 0.87
CA CYS A 51 18.14 0.20 0.06
C CYS A 51 17.46 0.84 -1.16
N GLU A 52 16.31 0.34 -1.58
CA GLU A 52 15.45 0.98 -2.60
C GLU A 52 13.96 0.80 -2.24
N HIS A 53 13.15 1.79 -2.60
CA HIS A 53 11.69 1.81 -2.45
C HIS A 53 11.07 2.39 -3.71
N TRP A 54 10.01 1.75 -4.19
CA TRP A 54 9.14 2.26 -5.25
C TRP A 54 7.70 1.97 -4.86
N ASP A 55 6.79 2.81 -5.32
CA ASP A 55 5.38 2.61 -5.10
C ASP A 55 4.55 2.80 -6.37
N SER A 56 3.34 2.24 -6.32
CA SER A 56 2.23 2.64 -7.17
C SER A 56 1.03 2.88 -6.26
N LEU A 57 0.43 4.05 -6.43
CA LEU A 57 -0.74 4.48 -5.67
C LEU A 57 -1.91 4.70 -6.62
N GLN A 58 -3.05 4.07 -6.33
CA GLN A 58 -4.28 4.25 -7.10
C GLN A 58 -5.45 4.52 -6.16
N GLN A 59 -6.20 5.59 -6.45
CA GLN A 59 -7.46 5.85 -5.76
C GLN A 59 -8.50 4.80 -6.16
N ILE A 60 -9.24 4.26 -5.20
CA ILE A 60 -10.37 3.36 -5.48
C ILE A 60 -11.48 4.22 -6.12
N PRO A 61 -11.94 3.88 -7.34
CA PRO A 61 -12.96 4.65 -8.00
C PRO A 61 -14.33 4.44 -7.33
N GLU A 62 -15.21 5.44 -7.40
CA GLU A 62 -16.58 5.32 -6.89
C GLU A 62 -17.38 4.19 -7.58
N GLY A 63 -17.05 3.90 -8.84
CA GLY A 63 -17.63 2.82 -9.63
C GLY A 63 -16.56 1.95 -10.29
N SER A 64 -16.78 0.64 -10.28
CA SER A 64 -15.91 -0.35 -10.90
C SER A 64 -16.70 -1.20 -11.90
N ALA A 65 -16.13 -1.44 -13.08
CA ALA A 65 -16.66 -2.43 -14.01
C ALA A 65 -16.41 -3.87 -13.54
N ASN A 66 -15.42 -4.06 -12.66
CA ASN A 66 -15.13 -5.34 -12.02
C ASN A 66 -15.98 -5.50 -10.75
N GLN A 67 -16.56 -6.68 -10.55
CA GLN A 67 -17.36 -7.01 -9.38
C GLN A 67 -16.52 -7.32 -8.13
N ASN A 68 -15.24 -7.65 -8.30
CA ASN A 68 -14.32 -7.85 -7.18
C ASN A 68 -13.81 -6.50 -6.66
N THR A 69 -13.50 -6.47 -5.36
CA THR A 69 -12.76 -5.38 -4.73
C THR A 69 -11.35 -5.27 -5.33
N MET A 70 -10.73 -4.09 -5.20
CA MET A 70 -9.33 -3.91 -5.60
C MET A 70 -8.33 -4.61 -4.68
N TYR A 71 -8.83 -5.18 -3.57
CA TYR A 71 -8.07 -5.95 -2.59
C TYR A 71 -8.75 -7.23 -2.17
#